data_AF-S3VF79-F1
#
_entry.id   AF-S3VF79-F1
#
_cell.length_a   1.000
_cell.length_b   1.000
_cell.length_c   1.000
_cell.angle_alpha   90.00
_cell.angle_beta   90.00
_cell.angle_gamma   90.00
#
_symmetry.space_group_name_H-M   'P 1'
#
loop_
_entity.id
_entity.type
_entity.pdbx_description
1 polymer ?
#
loop_
_entity_poly.entity_id
_entity_poly.type
_entity_poly.pdbx_seq_one_letter_code
_entity_poly.pdbx_strand_id
1 'polypeptide(L)'
;MEKNDSQKEVNTFFEHEYQLLSDAQSFLSNSSSKEQAKDKLRALSNSYESLLKQSSKIMRIGDSTQHRLLKTQEELTSSNLMLEAAYMDLKLVTEVGRIITSSLEPKVIIQSVYENTKSMVPMDILAFGIYEEDRHAIKYKFCVIDGRYTPAPSVDSLDEDNPSSFCFKEGSELITPDIDEDYPQYVDEIRKHFGENTRSAVYLPLKVEERFIGILTVHSYTKSAFASNQLNILRTLANYVAIGVDNADAYRALSKRNRELKESLEKIEVLNRGIEEERQKSENLLLNILPRSIADRLKRGEGVIADYFSSSTVLFADIVGFSKLTTKISTPTRLVEILNRIFTEFDVIADKYQLEKIKTIGDCYMMAGGIPVPDEDHANKTAEAALEMLERLEKLKPDLEYEFNVRIGLHTGEVVAGVIGKNKFVYDLWGDSVNTASRMESHGSTGRIHVSESVYLTLKDKYDFEDRGTIEVKGKGAMHTYFLLGKK
;
A
#
# COMPACT_ATOMS: atom_id res chain seq x y z
N MET A 1 40.65 -50.79 30.01
CA MET A 1 41.02 -52.08 30.64
C MET A 1 42.05 -51.90 31.75
N GLU A 2 43.08 -51.04 31.62
CA GLU A 2 44.14 -50.84 32.64
C GLU A 2 43.68 -50.36 34.04
N LYS A 3 42.63 -49.52 34.16
CA LYS A 3 42.13 -49.02 35.46
C LYS A 3 41.68 -50.14 36.41
N ASN A 4 41.16 -51.24 35.88
CA ASN A 4 40.63 -52.34 36.68
C ASN A 4 41.74 -53.25 37.24
N ASP A 5 42.89 -53.32 36.56
CA ASP A 5 44.02 -54.15 37.00
C ASP A 5 44.83 -53.44 38.10
N SER A 6 45.02 -52.12 38.01
CA SER A 6 45.69 -51.36 39.08
C SER A 6 44.87 -51.30 40.38
N GLN A 7 43.54 -51.19 40.28
CA GLN A 7 42.65 -51.22 41.45
C GLN A 7 42.64 -52.61 42.11
N LYS A 8 42.67 -53.68 41.31
CA LYS A 8 42.87 -55.06 41.79
C LYS A 8 44.21 -55.21 42.50
N GLU A 9 45.32 -54.77 41.91
CA GLU A 9 46.64 -54.88 42.54
C GLU A 9 46.73 -54.15 43.89
N VAL A 10 46.11 -52.97 44.01
CA VAL A 10 46.06 -52.21 45.27
C VAL A 10 45.18 -52.89 46.32
N ASN A 11 44.01 -53.42 45.92
CA ASN A 11 43.14 -54.15 46.84
C ASN A 11 43.80 -55.45 47.33
N THR A 12 44.47 -56.20 46.43
CA THR A 12 45.21 -57.42 46.80
C THR A 12 46.38 -57.13 47.75
N PHE A 13 47.01 -55.95 47.64
CA PHE A 13 48.04 -55.51 48.59
C PHE A 13 47.49 -55.32 50.00
N PHE A 14 46.37 -54.58 50.15
CA PHE A 14 45.75 -54.36 51.46
C PHE A 14 45.17 -55.66 52.07
N GLU A 15 44.66 -56.58 51.23
CA GLU A 15 44.24 -57.92 51.68
C GLU A 15 45.43 -58.73 52.22
N HIS A 16 46.58 -58.71 51.55
CA HIS A 16 47.80 -59.37 52.05
C HIS A 16 48.33 -58.72 53.34
N GLU A 17 48.28 -57.39 53.47
CA GLU A 17 48.71 -56.69 54.68
C GLU A 17 47.83 -57.05 55.88
N TYR A 18 46.52 -57.11 55.68
CA TYR A 18 45.55 -57.55 56.69
C TYR A 18 45.79 -59.01 57.13
N GLN A 19 46.06 -59.91 56.17
CA GLN A 19 46.35 -61.32 56.45
C GLN A 19 47.63 -61.48 57.27
N LEU A 20 48.69 -60.72 56.93
CA LEU A 20 49.96 -60.68 57.68
C LEU A 20 49.77 -60.18 59.13
N LEU A 21 48.95 -59.14 59.33
CA LEU A 21 48.61 -58.64 60.66
C LEU A 21 47.81 -59.67 61.46
N SER A 22 46.85 -60.36 60.82
CA SER A 22 46.07 -61.44 61.43
C SER A 22 46.95 -62.62 61.86
N ASP A 23 47.87 -63.04 60.98
CA ASP A 23 48.82 -64.13 61.25
C ASP A 23 49.77 -63.78 62.40
N ALA A 24 50.25 -62.53 62.47
CA ALA A 24 51.07 -62.02 63.57
C ALA A 24 50.28 -61.93 64.90
N GLN A 25 48.99 -61.61 64.86
CA GLN A 25 48.11 -61.63 66.03
C GLN A 25 47.85 -63.06 66.54
N SER A 26 47.76 -64.04 65.64
CA SER A 26 47.67 -65.47 65.98
C SER A 26 48.95 -65.98 66.67
N PHE A 27 50.12 -65.45 66.29
CA PHE A 27 51.42 -65.77 66.89
C PHE A 27 51.52 -65.34 68.36
N LEU A 28 50.93 -64.18 68.70
CA LEU A 28 50.89 -63.67 70.08
C LEU A 28 49.95 -64.46 71.00
N SER A 29 48.99 -65.20 70.45
CA SER A 29 47.94 -65.89 71.21
C SER A 29 48.14 -67.41 71.37
N ASN A 30 48.96 -68.06 70.55
CA ASN A 30 49.24 -69.50 70.65
C ASN A 30 50.68 -69.85 70.22
N SER A 31 51.59 -70.10 71.16
CA SER A 31 52.88 -70.73 70.83
C SER A 31 53.35 -71.71 71.92
N SER A 32 53.36 -73.01 71.57
CA SER A 32 53.77 -74.12 72.46
C SER A 32 54.92 -74.99 71.90
N SER A 33 55.66 -74.54 70.86
CA SER A 33 56.93 -75.17 70.44
C SER A 33 57.86 -74.22 69.68
N LYS A 34 59.17 -74.27 69.99
CA LYS A 34 60.23 -73.36 69.52
C LYS A 34 60.54 -73.49 68.02
N GLU A 35 60.25 -74.65 67.41
CA GLU A 35 60.61 -74.97 66.02
C GLU A 35 59.53 -74.51 65.03
N GLN A 36 58.24 -74.70 65.37
CA GLN A 36 57.11 -74.14 64.62
C GLN A 36 57.11 -72.60 64.60
N ALA A 37 57.59 -71.96 65.67
CA ALA A 37 57.73 -70.51 65.73
C ALA A 37 58.75 -69.98 64.70
N LYS A 38 59.82 -70.72 64.43
CA LYS A 38 60.92 -70.30 63.54
C LYS A 38 60.55 -70.37 62.06
N ASP A 39 59.86 -71.41 61.63
CA ASP A 39 59.41 -71.54 60.23
C ASP A 39 58.28 -70.56 59.89
N LYS A 40 57.36 -70.30 60.84
CA LYS A 40 56.35 -69.24 60.68
C LYS A 40 56.98 -67.84 60.64
N LEU A 41 58.03 -67.57 61.44
CA LEU A 41 58.77 -66.30 61.38
C LEU A 41 59.46 -66.08 60.04
N ARG A 42 60.01 -67.15 59.44
CA ARG A 42 60.59 -67.09 58.08
C ARG A 42 59.52 -66.83 57.02
N ALA A 43 58.36 -67.49 57.12
CA ALA A 43 57.24 -67.23 56.22
C ALA A 43 56.74 -65.78 56.33
N LEU A 44 56.62 -65.25 57.56
CA LEU A 44 56.24 -63.86 57.83
C LEU A 44 57.27 -62.87 57.23
N SER A 45 58.57 -63.15 57.39
CA SER A 45 59.66 -62.34 56.83
C SER A 45 59.62 -62.29 55.31
N ASN A 46 59.43 -63.44 54.64
CA ASN A 46 59.32 -63.49 53.18
C ASN A 46 58.07 -62.75 52.67
N SER A 47 56.97 -62.87 53.39
CA SER A 47 55.72 -62.17 53.07
C SER A 47 55.88 -60.66 53.25
N TYR A 48 56.58 -60.21 54.29
CA TYR A 48 56.93 -58.80 54.51
C TYR A 48 57.85 -58.24 53.43
N GLU A 49 58.85 -58.99 52.97
CA GLU A 49 59.69 -58.59 51.82
C GLU A 49 58.90 -58.45 50.51
N SER A 50 57.94 -59.37 50.27
CA SER A 50 57.04 -59.29 49.12
C SER A 50 56.17 -58.03 49.20
N LEU A 51 55.67 -57.70 50.39
CA LEU A 51 54.86 -56.51 50.65
C LEU A 51 55.67 -55.23 50.43
N LEU A 52 56.91 -55.17 50.89
CA LEU A 52 57.82 -54.04 50.61
C LEU A 52 58.04 -53.83 49.10
N LYS A 53 58.21 -54.91 48.33
CA LYS A 53 58.31 -54.82 46.86
C LYS A 53 57.03 -54.29 46.23
N GLN A 54 55.86 -54.78 46.65
CA GLN A 54 54.57 -54.27 46.15
C GLN A 54 54.35 -52.80 46.51
N SER A 55 54.66 -52.38 47.74
CA SER A 55 54.59 -50.98 48.18
C SER A 55 55.47 -50.06 47.32
N SER A 56 56.70 -50.49 47.02
CA SER A 56 57.59 -49.73 46.13
C SER A 56 57.04 -49.60 44.69
N LYS A 57 56.35 -50.63 44.19
CA LYS A 57 55.69 -50.61 42.87
C LYS A 57 54.50 -49.63 42.88
N ILE A 58 53.67 -49.67 43.92
CA ILE A 58 52.54 -48.75 44.11
C ILE A 58 53.01 -47.30 44.21
N MET A 59 54.09 -47.03 44.95
CA MET A 59 54.65 -45.69 45.08
C MET A 59 55.11 -45.12 43.73
N ARG A 60 55.81 -45.93 42.91
CA ARG A 60 56.19 -45.55 41.54
C ARG A 60 54.98 -45.29 40.63
N ILE A 61 53.92 -46.09 40.76
CA ILE A 61 52.67 -45.87 40.03
C ILE A 61 52.02 -44.56 40.48
N GLY A 62 51.98 -44.28 41.79
CA GLY A 62 51.49 -43.03 42.36
C GLY A 62 52.22 -41.81 41.81
N ASP A 63 53.56 -41.81 41.85
CA ASP A 63 54.39 -40.73 41.31
C ASP A 63 54.16 -40.54 39.80
N SER A 64 54.10 -41.63 39.03
CA SER A 64 53.84 -41.55 37.58
C SER A 64 52.42 -41.03 37.25
N THR A 65 51.45 -41.31 38.12
CA THR A 65 50.06 -40.87 37.96
C THR A 65 49.92 -39.41 38.33
N GLN A 66 50.57 -38.98 39.41
CA GLN A 66 50.63 -37.58 39.82
C GLN A 66 51.33 -36.72 38.77
N HIS A 67 52.43 -37.21 38.19
CA HIS A 67 53.12 -36.51 37.12
C HIS A 67 52.26 -36.39 35.86
N ARG A 68 51.53 -37.44 35.47
CA ARG A 68 50.55 -37.39 34.38
C ARG A 68 49.41 -36.40 34.66
N LEU A 69 48.88 -36.37 35.89
CA LEU A 69 47.80 -35.46 36.30
C LEU A 69 48.23 -34.00 36.16
N LEU A 70 49.43 -33.67 36.64
CA LEU A 70 50.00 -32.32 36.52
C LEU A 70 50.14 -31.89 35.05
N LYS A 71 50.67 -32.78 34.20
CA LYS A 71 50.80 -32.51 32.76
C LYS A 71 49.43 -32.26 32.10
N THR A 72 48.42 -33.10 32.39
CA THR A 72 47.07 -32.91 31.86
C THR A 72 46.42 -31.62 32.40
N GLN A 73 46.70 -31.22 33.64
CA GLN A 73 46.20 -29.98 34.22
C GLN A 73 46.82 -28.75 33.55
N GLU A 74 48.11 -28.79 33.23
CA GLU A 74 48.78 -27.74 32.44
C GLU A 74 48.19 -27.62 31.02
N GLU A 75 48.00 -28.75 30.34
CA GLU A 75 47.37 -28.81 29.01
C GLU A 75 45.94 -28.24 29.04
N LEU A 76 45.13 -28.61 30.04
CA LEU A 76 43.76 -28.13 30.21
C LEU A 76 43.71 -26.61 30.47
N THR A 77 44.64 -26.10 31.29
CA THR A 77 44.71 -24.67 31.59
C THR A 77 45.06 -23.86 30.34
N SER A 78 46.01 -24.35 29.54
CA SER A 78 46.36 -23.73 28.25
C SER A 78 45.18 -23.75 27.28
N SER A 79 44.46 -24.89 27.18
CA SER A 79 43.28 -25.01 26.32
C SER A 79 42.14 -24.08 26.74
N ASN A 80 41.90 -23.87 28.04
CA ASN A 80 40.86 -22.96 28.52
C ASN A 80 41.18 -21.51 28.19
N LEU A 81 42.44 -21.08 28.32
CA LEU A 81 42.86 -19.72 27.94
C LEU A 81 42.66 -19.47 26.43
N MET A 82 42.97 -20.45 25.59
CA MET A 82 42.70 -20.35 24.14
C MET A 82 41.20 -20.26 23.84
N LEU A 83 40.36 -21.01 24.56
CA LEU A 83 38.92 -21.00 24.38
C LEU A 83 38.29 -19.65 24.80
N GLU A 84 38.74 -19.08 25.92
CA GLU A 84 38.27 -17.76 26.37
C GLU A 84 38.61 -16.66 25.37
N ALA A 85 39.83 -16.68 24.80
CA ALA A 85 40.22 -15.75 23.76
C ALA A 85 39.34 -15.89 22.51
N ALA A 86 39.13 -17.12 22.02
CA ALA A 86 38.27 -17.38 20.87
C ALA A 86 36.81 -16.96 21.10
N TYR A 87 36.30 -17.13 22.33
CA TYR A 87 34.95 -16.69 22.70
C TYR A 87 34.82 -15.15 22.69
N MET A 88 35.83 -14.43 23.19
CA MET A 88 35.84 -12.97 23.16
C MET A 88 35.89 -12.43 21.73
N ASP A 89 36.68 -13.04 20.86
CA ASP A 89 36.74 -12.67 19.44
C ASP A 89 35.38 -12.87 18.76
N LEU A 90 34.73 -14.02 18.99
CA LEU A 90 33.40 -14.30 18.44
C LEU A 90 32.34 -13.30 18.94
N LYS A 91 32.40 -12.92 20.22
CA LYS A 91 31.49 -11.94 20.80
C LYS A 91 31.65 -10.56 20.15
N LEU A 92 32.89 -10.13 19.90
CA LEU A 92 33.15 -8.87 19.20
C LEU A 92 32.60 -8.91 17.77
N VAL A 93 32.89 -9.99 17.03
CA VAL A 93 32.41 -10.16 15.65
C VAL A 93 30.89 -10.15 15.58
N THR A 94 30.21 -10.77 16.54
CA THR A 94 28.74 -10.79 16.61
C THR A 94 28.16 -9.40 16.86
N GLU A 95 28.75 -8.62 17.78
CA GLU A 95 28.33 -7.24 18.04
C GLU A 95 28.52 -6.35 16.82
N VAL A 96 29.65 -6.50 16.12
CA VAL A 96 29.93 -5.80 14.86
C VAL A 96 28.95 -6.23 13.77
N GLY A 97 28.63 -7.52 13.68
CA GLY A 97 27.62 -8.06 12.77
C GLY A 97 26.24 -7.42 12.97
N ARG A 98 25.85 -7.15 14.22
CA ARG A 98 24.60 -6.45 14.54
C ARG A 98 24.61 -5.01 14.02
N ILE A 99 25.72 -4.29 14.19
CA ILE A 99 25.86 -2.92 13.67
C ILE A 99 25.77 -2.91 12.15
N ILE A 100 26.51 -3.80 11.48
CA ILE A 100 26.53 -3.95 10.03
C ILE A 100 25.11 -4.22 9.48
N THR A 101 24.41 -5.21 10.03
CA THR A 101 23.09 -5.61 9.53
C THR A 101 21.99 -4.59 9.81
N SER A 102 22.19 -3.71 10.79
CA SER A 102 21.26 -2.61 11.11
C SER A 102 21.49 -1.33 10.29
N SER A 103 22.64 -1.21 9.62
CA SER A 103 22.98 -0.01 8.85
C SER A 103 22.33 -0.06 7.47
N LEU A 104 21.78 1.08 7.04
CA LEU A 104 21.18 1.26 5.70
C LEU A 104 22.15 1.95 4.72
N GLU A 105 23.39 2.16 5.14
CA GLU A 105 24.42 2.80 4.34
C GLU A 105 25.58 1.83 4.10
N PRO A 106 25.77 1.32 2.87
CA PRO A 106 26.87 0.42 2.53
C PRO A 106 28.24 0.99 2.92
N LYS A 107 28.44 2.30 2.81
CA LYS A 107 29.69 2.95 3.21
C LYS A 107 29.96 2.81 4.72
N VAL A 108 28.92 2.99 5.54
CA VAL A 108 29.02 2.83 7.00
C VAL A 108 29.29 1.37 7.36
N ILE A 109 28.58 0.43 6.71
CA ILE A 109 28.80 -1.01 6.87
C ILE A 109 30.27 -1.36 6.67
N ILE A 110 30.84 -0.97 5.53
CA ILE A 110 32.20 -1.37 5.15
C ILE A 110 33.24 -0.68 6.05
N GLN A 111 33.02 0.59 6.40
CA GLN A 111 33.89 1.29 7.34
C GLN A 111 33.89 0.62 8.71
N SER A 112 32.73 0.18 9.21
CA SER A 112 32.64 -0.57 10.46
C SER A 112 33.40 -1.89 10.39
N VAL A 113 33.40 -2.60 9.26
CA VAL A 113 34.20 -3.83 9.09
C VAL A 113 35.69 -3.53 9.27
N TYR A 114 36.20 -2.52 8.57
CA TYR A 114 37.62 -2.14 8.64
C TYR A 114 38.06 -1.78 10.06
N GLU A 115 37.33 -0.88 10.71
CA GLU A 115 37.69 -0.35 12.02
C GLU A 115 37.72 -1.43 13.12
N ASN A 116 36.84 -2.42 13.03
CA ASN A 116 36.70 -3.46 14.04
C ASN A 116 37.58 -4.69 13.78
N THR A 117 38.11 -4.87 12.57
CA THR A 117 38.95 -6.04 12.23
C THR A 117 40.44 -5.76 12.19
N LYS A 118 40.85 -4.49 12.04
CA LYS A 118 42.27 -4.13 11.83
C LYS A 118 43.21 -4.51 12.97
N SER A 119 42.69 -4.71 14.19
CA SER A 119 43.47 -5.17 15.34
C SER A 119 43.53 -6.69 15.49
N MET A 120 42.61 -7.43 14.85
CA MET A 120 42.47 -8.88 14.98
C MET A 120 43.02 -9.66 13.79
N VAL A 121 42.98 -9.02 12.61
CA VAL A 121 43.41 -9.60 11.34
C VAL A 121 44.65 -8.82 10.86
N PRO A 122 45.77 -9.49 10.57
CA PRO A 122 46.96 -8.85 10.03
C PRO A 122 46.71 -8.47 8.56
N MET A 123 46.04 -7.34 8.36
CA MET A 123 45.68 -6.83 7.04
C MET A 123 46.37 -5.50 6.75
N ASP A 124 46.99 -5.42 5.58
CA ASP A 124 47.60 -4.21 5.04
C ASP A 124 46.65 -3.53 4.02
N ILE A 125 45.80 -4.33 3.38
CA ILE A 125 44.78 -3.87 2.44
C ILE A 125 43.45 -4.55 2.74
N LEU A 126 42.38 -3.76 2.77
CA LEU A 126 41.00 -4.22 2.78
C LEU A 126 40.26 -3.57 1.62
N ALA A 127 39.64 -4.35 0.74
CA ALA A 127 38.81 -3.82 -0.32
C ALA A 127 37.49 -4.57 -0.44
N PHE A 128 36.48 -3.84 -0.91
CA PHE A 128 35.12 -4.32 -1.03
C PHE A 128 34.56 -3.92 -2.40
N GLY A 129 34.26 -4.94 -3.20
CA GLY A 129 33.65 -4.82 -4.51
C GLY A 129 32.15 -5.11 -4.44
N ILE A 130 31.33 -4.27 -5.06
CA ILE A 130 29.92 -4.57 -5.32
C ILE A 130 29.80 -5.04 -6.77
N TYR A 131 29.08 -6.13 -6.99
CA TYR A 131 28.77 -6.58 -8.33
C TYR A 131 27.66 -5.72 -8.94
N GLU A 132 27.94 -5.10 -10.08
CA GLU A 132 26.97 -4.33 -10.87
C GLU A 132 26.52 -5.19 -12.06
N GLU A 133 25.34 -5.82 -11.96
CA GLU A 133 24.77 -6.72 -12.98
C GLU A 133 24.73 -6.09 -14.37
N ASP A 134 24.26 -4.83 -14.49
CA ASP A 134 24.13 -4.11 -15.77
C ASP A 134 25.46 -3.93 -16.51
N ARG A 135 26.59 -3.98 -15.80
CA ARG A 135 27.93 -3.74 -16.34
C ARG A 135 28.78 -5.00 -16.38
N HIS A 136 28.28 -6.12 -15.87
CA HIS A 136 29.07 -7.34 -15.64
C HIS A 136 30.44 -7.04 -15.00
N ALA A 137 30.44 -6.19 -13.97
CA ALA A 137 31.67 -5.70 -13.37
C ALA A 137 31.58 -5.61 -11.85
N ILE A 138 32.68 -5.92 -11.18
CA ILE A 138 32.88 -5.76 -9.75
C ILE A 138 33.50 -4.39 -9.50
N LYS A 139 32.71 -3.49 -8.95
CA LYS A 139 33.15 -2.12 -8.66
C LYS A 139 33.57 -2.00 -7.20
N TYR A 140 34.85 -1.75 -6.98
CA TYR A 140 35.39 -1.47 -5.66
C TYR A 140 34.90 -0.12 -5.13
N LYS A 141 33.90 -0.15 -4.26
CA LYS A 141 33.31 1.05 -3.64
C LYS A 141 34.11 1.50 -2.41
N PHE A 142 34.93 0.62 -1.87
CA PHE A 142 35.77 0.89 -0.73
C PHE A 142 37.06 0.11 -0.84
N CYS A 143 38.18 0.78 -0.64
CA CYS A 143 39.49 0.16 -0.53
C CYS A 143 40.32 1.01 0.43
N VAL A 144 40.99 0.34 1.36
CA VAL A 144 41.90 0.93 2.33
C VAL A 144 43.24 0.25 2.17
N ILE A 145 44.28 1.04 1.94
CA ILE A 145 45.68 0.59 1.85
C ILE A 145 46.47 1.35 2.91
N ASP A 146 47.18 0.62 3.78
CA ASP A 146 47.99 1.19 4.87
C ASP A 146 47.19 2.18 5.75
N GLY A 147 45.91 1.86 5.99
CA GLY A 147 44.98 2.68 6.76
C GLY A 147 44.45 3.94 6.09
N ARG A 148 44.71 4.14 4.80
CA ARG A 148 44.18 5.27 4.01
C ARG A 148 43.18 4.79 2.98
N TYR A 149 42.09 5.52 2.83
CA TYR A 149 41.12 5.25 1.77
C TYR A 149 41.75 5.54 0.40
N THR A 150 41.73 4.54 -0.48
CA THR A 150 42.30 4.63 -1.83
C THR A 150 41.25 4.21 -2.85
N PRO A 151 40.96 5.03 -3.87
CA PRO A 151 40.10 4.60 -4.98
C PRO A 151 40.72 3.42 -5.72
N ALA A 152 39.94 2.37 -5.96
CA ALA A 152 40.34 1.20 -6.73
C ALA A 152 39.56 1.11 -8.06
N PRO A 153 40.18 0.60 -9.14
CA PRO A 153 39.49 0.42 -10.41
C PRO A 153 38.39 -0.63 -10.31
N SER A 154 37.44 -0.61 -11.25
CA SER A 154 36.47 -1.70 -11.40
C SER A 154 37.12 -2.86 -12.13
N VAL A 155 36.75 -4.08 -11.75
CA VAL A 155 37.22 -5.34 -12.34
C VAL A 155 36.09 -5.91 -13.19
N ASP A 156 36.37 -6.31 -14.42
CA ASP A 156 35.39 -7.05 -15.22
C ASP A 156 35.17 -8.43 -14.58
N SER A 157 33.91 -8.82 -14.40
CA SER A 157 33.55 -10.11 -13.78
C SER A 157 33.85 -11.32 -14.66
N LEU A 158 34.24 -11.10 -15.92
CA LEU A 158 34.63 -12.12 -16.89
C LEU A 158 36.15 -12.15 -17.12
N ASP A 159 36.93 -11.30 -16.46
CA ASP A 159 38.39 -11.27 -16.58
C ASP A 159 39.00 -12.53 -15.95
N GLU A 160 39.41 -13.51 -16.76
CA GLU A 160 39.95 -14.78 -16.27
C GLU A 160 41.32 -14.61 -15.59
N ASP A 161 42.00 -13.47 -15.78
CA ASP A 161 43.27 -13.11 -15.15
C ASP A 161 43.10 -12.30 -13.86
N ASN A 162 41.90 -12.30 -13.26
CA ASN A 162 41.62 -11.59 -12.02
C ASN A 162 41.11 -12.53 -10.90
N PRO A 163 41.80 -12.60 -9.75
CA PRO A 163 41.37 -13.43 -8.62
C PRO A 163 39.95 -13.13 -8.10
N SER A 164 39.50 -11.87 -8.21
CA SER A 164 38.14 -11.47 -7.85
C SER A 164 37.10 -12.00 -8.85
N SER A 165 37.41 -11.99 -10.13
CA SER A 165 36.57 -12.58 -11.18
C SER A 165 36.47 -14.10 -11.01
N PHE A 166 37.59 -14.77 -10.73
CA PHE A 166 37.61 -16.20 -10.39
C PHE A 166 36.70 -16.53 -9.19
N CYS A 167 36.82 -15.77 -8.10
CA CYS A 167 35.98 -15.93 -6.90
C CYS A 167 34.48 -15.71 -7.21
N PHE A 168 34.14 -14.78 -8.11
CA PHE A 168 32.78 -14.59 -8.61
C PHE A 168 32.27 -15.81 -9.39
N LYS A 169 33.06 -16.30 -10.35
CA LYS A 169 32.71 -17.41 -11.25
C LYS A 169 32.53 -18.74 -10.52
N GLU A 170 33.49 -19.11 -9.68
CA GLU A 170 33.43 -20.35 -8.88
C GLU A 170 32.47 -20.22 -7.70
N GLY A 171 32.27 -18.98 -7.22
CA GLY A 171 31.39 -18.71 -6.09
C GLY A 171 31.91 -19.26 -4.75
N SER A 172 33.18 -19.65 -4.69
CA SER A 172 33.88 -20.08 -3.49
C SER A 172 34.93 -19.07 -3.07
N GLU A 173 35.34 -19.13 -1.81
CA GLU A 173 36.49 -18.36 -1.32
C GLU A 173 37.80 -18.77 -1.98
N LEU A 174 38.73 -17.82 -2.09
CA LEU A 174 40.09 -18.03 -2.56
C LEU A 174 41.06 -17.55 -1.48
N ILE A 175 41.96 -18.42 -1.05
CA ILE A 175 42.94 -18.16 0.01
C ILE A 175 44.32 -18.49 -0.54
N THR A 176 45.22 -17.51 -0.51
CA THR A 176 46.58 -17.64 -1.05
C THR A 176 47.61 -17.30 0.03
N PRO A 177 48.12 -18.31 0.76
CA PRO A 177 49.22 -18.13 1.72
C PRO A 177 50.48 -17.51 1.11
N ASP A 178 50.78 -17.75 -0.16
CA ASP A 178 51.81 -17.03 -0.92
C ASP A 178 51.35 -16.77 -2.35
N ILE A 179 51.05 -15.50 -2.66
CA ILE A 179 50.56 -15.07 -3.97
C ILE A 179 51.46 -15.55 -5.11
N ASP A 180 52.78 -15.47 -4.94
CA ASP A 180 53.71 -15.78 -6.03
C ASP A 180 53.74 -17.29 -6.34
N GLU A 181 53.39 -18.15 -5.37
CA GLU A 181 53.32 -19.62 -5.52
C GLU A 181 51.91 -20.11 -5.87
N ASP A 182 50.88 -19.45 -5.32
CA ASP A 182 49.50 -19.91 -5.39
C ASP A 182 48.74 -19.35 -6.61
N TYR A 183 49.00 -18.10 -7.02
CA TYR A 183 48.25 -17.47 -8.12
C TYR A 183 48.29 -18.24 -9.44
N PRO A 184 49.42 -18.86 -9.85
CA PRO A 184 49.46 -19.66 -11.07
C PRO A 184 48.49 -20.86 -11.09
N GLN A 185 47.87 -21.22 -9.96
CA GLN A 185 46.83 -22.26 -9.87
C GLN A 185 45.43 -21.72 -10.19
N TYR A 186 45.26 -20.39 -10.18
CA TYR A 186 43.95 -19.73 -10.25
C TYR A 186 43.83 -18.69 -11.38
N VAL A 187 44.94 -18.10 -11.84
CA VAL A 187 45.00 -17.11 -12.94
C VAL A 187 46.23 -17.35 -13.82
N ASP A 188 46.13 -17.07 -15.13
CA ASP A 188 47.22 -17.31 -16.09
C ASP A 188 48.32 -16.22 -16.00
N GLU A 189 47.96 -14.97 -15.68
CA GLU A 189 48.90 -13.86 -15.50
C GLU A 189 48.80 -13.21 -14.10
N ILE A 190 49.92 -13.12 -13.37
CA ILE A 190 49.94 -12.48 -12.03
C ILE A 190 49.89 -10.95 -12.18
N ARG A 191 48.68 -10.39 -12.12
CA ARG A 191 48.47 -8.93 -12.04
C ARG A 191 48.17 -8.51 -10.61
N LYS A 192 49.13 -7.86 -9.94
CA LYS A 192 48.98 -7.30 -8.60
C LYS A 192 48.17 -6.00 -8.65
N HIS A 193 46.84 -6.12 -8.66
CA HIS A 193 45.91 -4.98 -8.71
C HIS A 193 45.83 -4.20 -7.38
N PHE A 194 46.21 -4.83 -6.27
CA PHE A 194 46.19 -4.26 -4.92
C PHE A 194 47.57 -4.42 -4.27
N GLY A 195 48.32 -3.32 -4.17
CA GLY A 195 49.62 -3.23 -3.50
C GLY A 195 50.73 -4.10 -4.11
N GLU A 196 51.80 -3.48 -4.59
CA GLU A 196 52.94 -4.20 -5.20
C GLU A 196 53.60 -5.21 -4.23
N ASN A 197 53.54 -4.91 -2.93
CA ASN A 197 54.18 -5.68 -1.87
C ASN A 197 53.34 -6.85 -1.34
N THR A 198 52.16 -7.12 -1.91
CA THR A 198 51.29 -8.18 -1.38
C THR A 198 51.95 -9.55 -1.51
N ARG A 199 51.92 -10.30 -0.39
CA ARG A 199 52.45 -11.65 -0.27
C ARG A 199 51.39 -12.70 0.04
N SER A 200 50.33 -12.37 0.76
CA SER A 200 49.19 -13.26 0.97
C SER A 200 47.87 -12.52 0.79
N ALA A 201 46.82 -13.24 0.40
CA ALA A 201 45.51 -12.65 0.15
C ALA A 201 44.37 -13.63 0.42
N VAL A 202 43.20 -13.07 0.72
CA VAL A 202 41.94 -13.76 0.93
C VAL A 202 40.85 -13.03 0.17
N TYR A 203 40.10 -13.76 -0.64
CA TYR A 203 38.94 -13.27 -1.39
C TYR A 203 37.71 -14.05 -0.93
N LEU A 204 36.73 -13.34 -0.40
CA LEU A 204 35.49 -13.91 0.13
C LEU A 204 34.31 -13.44 -0.71
N PRO A 205 33.51 -14.37 -1.28
CA PRO A 205 32.30 -14.00 -1.98
C PRO A 205 31.25 -13.54 -0.97
N LEU A 206 30.58 -12.44 -1.28
CA LEU A 206 29.49 -11.90 -0.50
C LEU A 206 28.20 -12.38 -1.13
N LYS A 207 27.58 -13.37 -0.51
CA LYS A 207 26.38 -14.00 -1.01
C LYS A 207 25.24 -13.89 0.00
N VAL A 208 24.05 -13.65 -0.52
CA VAL A 208 22.80 -13.80 0.23
C VAL A 208 22.00 -14.86 -0.51
N GLU A 209 21.81 -16.01 0.13
CA GLU A 209 21.31 -17.23 -0.53
C GLU A 209 22.18 -17.57 -1.77
N GLU A 210 21.58 -17.67 -2.95
CA GLU A 210 22.28 -17.95 -4.22
C GLU A 210 22.72 -16.67 -4.97
N ARG A 211 22.37 -15.48 -4.47
CA ARG A 211 22.69 -14.21 -5.15
C ARG A 211 24.04 -13.66 -4.70
N PHE A 212 24.86 -13.33 -5.68
CA PHE A 212 26.14 -12.68 -5.48
C PHE A 212 25.98 -11.16 -5.33
N ILE A 213 26.32 -10.64 -4.16
CA ILE A 213 26.28 -9.21 -3.86
C ILE A 213 27.61 -8.54 -4.21
N GLY A 214 28.73 -9.24 -4.03
CA GLY A 214 30.06 -8.65 -4.19
C GLY A 214 31.19 -9.51 -3.65
N ILE A 215 32.35 -8.90 -3.43
CA ILE A 215 33.55 -9.55 -2.88
C ILE A 215 34.17 -8.70 -1.78
N LEU A 216 34.57 -9.37 -0.71
CA LEU A 216 35.47 -8.81 0.30
C LEU A 216 36.87 -9.37 0.09
N THR A 217 37.86 -8.49 -0.11
CA THR A 217 39.26 -8.89 -0.32
C THR A 217 40.14 -8.32 0.78
N VAL A 218 41.01 -9.16 1.32
CA VAL A 218 41.96 -8.83 2.39
C VAL A 218 43.34 -9.26 1.96
N HIS A 219 44.32 -8.38 2.05
CA HIS A 219 45.69 -8.66 1.63
C HIS A 219 46.68 -8.34 2.75
N SER A 220 47.80 -9.07 2.76
CA SER A 220 48.94 -8.78 3.63
C SER A 220 50.27 -8.85 2.89
N TYR A 221 51.23 -8.04 3.32
CA TYR A 221 52.63 -8.06 2.91
C TYR A 221 53.42 -9.22 3.54
N THR A 222 52.80 -10.00 4.43
CA THR A 222 53.43 -11.18 5.06
C THR A 222 52.92 -12.47 4.42
N LYS A 223 53.81 -13.46 4.20
CA LYS A 223 53.40 -14.80 3.75
C LYS A 223 52.62 -15.49 4.87
N SER A 224 51.61 -16.27 4.51
CA SER A 224 50.81 -17.07 5.46
C SER A 224 50.28 -16.23 6.63
N ALA A 225 49.86 -14.98 6.37
CA ALA A 225 49.44 -14.05 7.41
C ALA A 225 48.14 -14.48 8.11
N PHE A 226 47.29 -15.26 7.44
CA PHE A 226 45.96 -15.62 7.92
C PHE A 226 45.90 -17.07 8.41
N ALA A 227 45.85 -17.24 9.73
CA ALA A 227 45.53 -18.50 10.39
C ALA A 227 44.02 -18.76 10.40
N SER A 228 43.63 -19.99 10.77
CA SER A 228 42.24 -20.47 10.71
C SER A 228 41.25 -19.62 11.50
N ASN A 229 41.66 -19.05 12.64
CA ASN A 229 40.82 -18.15 13.44
C ASN A 229 40.50 -16.85 12.70
N GLN A 230 41.50 -16.21 12.06
CA GLN A 230 41.29 -14.98 11.29
C GLN A 230 40.43 -15.22 10.06
N LEU A 231 40.62 -16.36 9.38
CA LEU A 231 39.75 -16.75 8.25
C LEU A 231 38.29 -16.91 8.69
N ASN A 232 38.03 -17.52 9.86
CA ASN A 232 36.68 -17.66 10.38
C ASN A 232 36.03 -16.31 10.73
N ILE A 233 36.80 -15.37 11.28
CA ILE A 233 36.35 -14.00 11.54
C ILE A 233 35.96 -13.32 10.22
N LEU A 234 36.83 -13.38 9.21
CA LEU A 234 36.59 -12.76 7.90
C LEU A 234 35.36 -13.35 7.19
N ARG A 235 35.20 -14.68 7.20
CA ARG A 235 34.01 -15.36 6.65
C ARG A 235 32.72 -14.92 7.34
N THR A 236 32.74 -14.83 8.67
CA THR A 236 31.57 -14.41 9.45
C THR A 236 31.19 -12.96 9.12
N LEU A 237 32.18 -12.08 9.00
CA LEU A 237 31.94 -10.68 8.63
C LEU A 237 31.50 -10.54 7.18
N ALA A 238 32.06 -11.31 6.24
CA ALA A 238 31.61 -11.35 4.86
C ALA A 238 30.11 -11.67 4.78
N ASN A 239 29.63 -12.65 5.54
CA ASN A 239 28.19 -12.96 5.62
C ASN A 239 27.36 -11.79 6.17
N TYR A 240 27.80 -11.15 7.26
CA TYR A 240 27.08 -9.99 7.81
C TYR A 240 27.04 -8.82 6.82
N VAL A 241 28.15 -8.56 6.14
CA VAL A 241 28.24 -7.50 5.15
C VAL A 241 27.34 -7.78 3.96
N ALA A 242 27.32 -9.01 3.46
CA ALA A 242 26.43 -9.41 2.37
C ALA A 242 24.97 -9.11 2.72
N ILE A 243 24.53 -9.54 3.91
CA ILE A 243 23.16 -9.31 4.43
C ILE A 243 22.90 -7.80 4.61
N GLY A 244 23.80 -7.07 5.23
CA GLY A 244 23.62 -5.64 5.51
C GLY A 244 23.52 -4.80 4.24
N VAL A 245 24.38 -5.07 3.25
CA VAL A 245 24.36 -4.37 1.95
C VAL A 245 23.09 -4.71 1.18
N ASP A 246 22.67 -5.97 1.17
CA ASP A 246 21.44 -6.37 0.52
C ASP A 246 20.20 -5.70 1.14
N ASN A 247 20.13 -5.68 2.47
CA ASN A 247 19.06 -4.99 3.20
C ASN A 247 19.02 -3.49 2.88
N ALA A 248 20.18 -2.84 2.80
CA ALA A 248 20.28 -1.42 2.46
C ALA A 248 19.75 -1.13 1.05
N ASP A 249 20.10 -1.97 0.07
CA ASP A 249 19.66 -1.80 -1.31
C ASP A 249 18.16 -2.13 -1.49
N ALA A 250 17.67 -3.18 -0.84
CA ALA A 250 16.25 -3.50 -0.78
C ALA A 250 15.41 -2.35 -0.18
N TYR A 251 15.88 -1.76 0.93
CA TYR A 251 15.21 -0.63 1.57
C TYR A 251 15.14 0.61 0.67
N ARG A 252 16.21 0.90 -0.08
CA ARG A 252 16.24 2.02 -1.04
C ARG A 252 15.25 1.80 -2.18
N ALA A 253 15.22 0.60 -2.75
CA ALA A 253 14.29 0.25 -3.82
C ALA A 253 12.83 0.39 -3.36
N LEU A 254 12.53 -0.13 -2.15
CA LEU A 254 11.20 -0.01 -1.54
C LEU A 254 10.82 1.45 -1.28
N SER A 255 11.73 2.26 -0.73
CA SER A 255 11.50 3.68 -0.46
C SER A 255 11.21 4.48 -1.72
N LYS A 256 11.94 4.19 -2.82
CA LYS A 256 11.69 4.79 -4.13
C LYS A 256 10.29 4.41 -4.65
N ARG A 257 9.93 3.14 -4.62
CA ARG A 257 8.62 2.65 -5.09
C ARG A 257 7.46 3.21 -4.28
N ASN A 258 7.62 3.36 -2.97
CA ASN A 258 6.63 3.99 -2.09
C ASN A 258 6.39 5.46 -2.46
N ARG A 259 7.45 6.19 -2.82
CA ARG A 259 7.32 7.58 -3.28
C ARG A 259 6.56 7.65 -4.61
N GLU A 260 6.92 6.83 -5.59
CA GLU A 260 6.25 6.78 -6.90
C GLU A 260 4.76 6.39 -6.77
N LEU A 261 4.45 5.45 -5.86
CA LEU A 261 3.08 5.06 -5.57
C LEU A 261 2.27 6.22 -4.97
N LYS A 262 2.85 6.95 -4.01
CA LYS A 262 2.19 8.12 -3.40
C LYS A 262 1.88 9.19 -4.44
N GLU A 263 2.84 9.53 -5.30
CA GLU A 263 2.65 10.50 -6.38
C GLU A 263 1.56 10.05 -7.38
N SER A 264 1.44 8.74 -7.63
CA SER A 264 0.40 8.19 -8.50
C SER A 264 -1.00 8.25 -7.87
N LEU A 265 -1.10 7.98 -6.56
CA LEU A 265 -2.36 8.09 -5.83
C LEU A 265 -2.88 9.54 -5.81
N GLU A 266 -2.00 10.51 -5.57
CA GLU A 266 -2.35 11.94 -5.60
C GLU A 266 -2.90 12.35 -6.98
N LYS A 267 -2.30 11.87 -8.08
CA LYS A 267 -2.80 12.12 -9.43
C LYS A 267 -4.19 11.53 -9.68
N ILE A 268 -4.42 10.30 -9.24
CA ILE A 268 -5.73 9.63 -9.38
C ILE A 268 -6.81 10.41 -8.63
N GLU A 269 -6.50 10.91 -7.43
CA GLU A 269 -7.46 11.68 -6.63
C GLU A 269 -7.88 12.97 -7.34
N VAL A 270 -6.93 13.72 -7.91
CA VAL A 270 -7.20 14.95 -8.67
C VAL A 270 -8.04 14.65 -9.91
N LEU A 271 -7.72 13.59 -10.66
CA LEU A 271 -8.47 13.19 -11.86
C LEU A 271 -9.92 12.80 -11.51
N ASN A 272 -10.11 12.00 -10.47
CA ASN A 272 -11.44 11.59 -10.03
C ASN A 272 -12.31 12.78 -9.62
N ARG A 273 -11.71 13.77 -8.94
CA ARG A 273 -12.40 15.01 -8.59
C ARG A 273 -12.86 15.77 -9.84
N GLY A 274 -11.98 15.92 -10.83
CA GLY A 274 -12.32 16.57 -12.10
C GLY A 274 -13.42 15.84 -12.87
N ILE A 275 -13.41 14.50 -12.87
CA ILE A 275 -14.46 13.69 -13.50
C ILE A 275 -15.81 13.91 -12.80
N GLU A 276 -15.85 13.94 -11.47
CA GLU A 276 -17.10 14.13 -10.73
C GLU A 276 -17.67 15.55 -10.94
N GLU A 277 -16.82 16.57 -11.00
CA GLU A 277 -17.24 17.94 -11.33
C GLU A 277 -17.86 18.03 -12.74
N GLU A 278 -17.24 17.41 -13.74
CA GLU A 278 -17.80 17.37 -15.11
C GLU A 278 -19.10 16.55 -15.16
N ARG A 279 -19.16 15.44 -14.42
CA ARG A 279 -20.39 14.63 -14.30
C ARG A 279 -21.52 15.47 -13.72
N GLN A 280 -21.28 16.19 -12.64
CA GLN A 280 -22.29 17.06 -12.01
C GLN A 280 -22.73 18.19 -12.94
N LYS A 281 -21.81 18.84 -13.66
CA LYS A 281 -22.17 19.85 -14.67
C LYS A 281 -23.06 19.26 -15.76
N SER A 282 -22.70 18.09 -16.28
CA SER A 282 -23.48 17.38 -17.31
C SER A 282 -24.88 17.02 -16.79
N GLU A 283 -24.99 16.53 -15.55
CA GLU A 283 -26.27 16.21 -14.93
C GLU A 283 -27.15 17.44 -14.73
N ASN A 284 -26.59 18.53 -14.21
CA ASN A 284 -27.33 19.78 -14.02
C ASN A 284 -27.83 20.36 -15.34
N LEU A 285 -27.00 20.33 -16.39
CA LEU A 285 -27.42 20.79 -17.72
C LEU A 285 -28.56 19.95 -18.30
N LEU A 286 -28.53 18.63 -18.12
CA LEU A 286 -29.59 17.75 -18.60
C LEU A 286 -30.90 18.02 -17.85
N LEU A 287 -30.84 18.19 -16.53
CA LEU A 287 -32.00 18.45 -15.68
C LEU A 287 -32.59 19.86 -15.84
N ASN A 288 -31.81 20.82 -16.34
CA ASN A 288 -32.32 22.14 -16.71
C ASN A 288 -33.17 22.14 -17.99
N ILE A 289 -33.11 21.07 -18.79
CA ILE A 289 -33.81 20.95 -20.07
C ILE A 289 -34.95 19.94 -20.00
N LEU A 290 -34.77 18.88 -19.22
CA LEU A 290 -35.71 17.76 -19.16
C LEU A 290 -36.14 17.48 -17.72
N PRO A 291 -37.41 17.08 -17.51
CA PRO A 291 -37.85 16.58 -16.22
C PRO A 291 -37.00 15.40 -15.77
N ARG A 292 -36.75 15.28 -14.46
CA ARG A 292 -35.86 14.24 -13.90
C ARG A 292 -36.24 12.82 -14.34
N SER A 293 -37.53 12.48 -14.30
CA SER A 293 -38.02 11.15 -14.71
C SER A 293 -37.71 10.83 -16.18
N ILE A 294 -37.72 11.84 -17.05
CA ILE A 294 -37.43 11.74 -18.48
C ILE A 294 -35.91 11.69 -18.71
N ALA A 295 -35.13 12.51 -18.01
CA ALA A 295 -33.67 12.48 -18.06
C ALA A 295 -33.11 11.12 -17.65
N ASP A 296 -33.66 10.49 -16.60
CA ASP A 296 -33.24 9.17 -16.13
C ASP A 296 -33.56 8.05 -17.13
N ARG A 297 -34.68 8.17 -17.86
CA ARG A 297 -35.03 7.26 -18.97
C ARG A 297 -34.05 7.38 -20.14
N LEU A 298 -33.70 8.59 -20.56
CA LEU A 298 -32.67 8.80 -21.59
C LEU A 298 -31.30 8.26 -21.17
N LYS A 299 -30.89 8.49 -19.91
CA LYS A 299 -29.62 7.95 -19.37
C LYS A 299 -29.57 6.42 -19.41
N ARG A 300 -30.72 5.75 -19.28
CA ARG A 300 -30.83 4.28 -19.42
C ARG A 300 -30.80 3.79 -20.87
N GLY A 301 -30.67 4.69 -21.84
CA GLY A 301 -30.62 4.35 -23.26
C GLY A 301 -31.98 4.14 -23.91
N GLU A 302 -33.06 4.63 -23.29
CA GLU A 302 -34.39 4.58 -23.91
C GLU A 302 -34.42 5.49 -25.15
N GLY A 303 -34.63 4.89 -26.33
CA GLY A 303 -34.48 5.59 -27.61
C GLY A 303 -35.61 6.57 -27.94
N VAL A 304 -36.86 6.14 -27.79
CA VAL A 304 -38.05 6.98 -28.02
C VAL A 304 -38.86 7.02 -26.74
N ILE A 305 -38.96 8.22 -26.15
CA ILE A 305 -39.78 8.47 -24.97
C ILE A 305 -41.06 9.17 -25.41
N ALA A 306 -42.16 8.44 -25.36
CA ALA A 306 -43.51 8.96 -25.61
C ALA A 306 -44.48 8.25 -24.67
N ASP A 307 -45.18 9.03 -23.85
CA ASP A 307 -46.14 8.56 -22.87
C ASP A 307 -47.52 9.13 -23.18
N TYR A 308 -48.56 8.33 -22.92
CA TYR A 308 -49.95 8.74 -23.04
C TYR A 308 -50.54 8.93 -21.65
N PHE A 309 -51.13 10.10 -21.41
CA PHE A 309 -51.79 10.45 -20.16
C PHE A 309 -53.27 10.59 -20.42
N SER A 310 -54.07 9.75 -19.75
CA SER A 310 -55.53 9.71 -19.93
C SER A 310 -56.23 10.97 -19.40
N SER A 311 -55.59 11.70 -18.50
CA SER A 311 -56.09 12.97 -17.96
C SER A 311 -54.93 13.85 -17.52
N SER A 312 -54.91 15.09 -18.01
CA SER A 312 -53.97 16.14 -17.63
C SER A 312 -54.65 17.49 -17.82
N THR A 313 -54.27 18.49 -17.03
CA THR A 313 -54.77 19.86 -17.20
C THR A 313 -53.70 20.73 -17.81
N VAL A 314 -53.98 21.28 -18.99
CA VAL A 314 -53.07 22.15 -19.73
C VAL A 314 -53.48 23.59 -19.53
N LEU A 315 -52.49 24.45 -19.25
CA LEU A 315 -52.65 25.89 -19.06
C LEU A 315 -51.83 26.65 -20.09
N PHE A 316 -52.46 27.64 -20.72
CA PHE A 316 -51.80 28.66 -21.54
C PHE A 316 -52.01 30.03 -20.88
N ALA A 317 -50.96 30.81 -20.71
CA ALA A 317 -51.00 32.18 -20.18
C ALA A 317 -50.31 33.15 -21.15
N ASP A 318 -51.09 33.97 -21.84
CA ASP A 318 -50.61 34.96 -22.81
C ASP A 318 -50.53 36.36 -22.20
N ILE A 319 -49.42 37.06 -22.40
CA ILE A 319 -49.24 38.43 -21.91
C ILE A 319 -49.94 39.41 -22.87
N VAL A 320 -51.03 40.01 -22.39
CA VAL A 320 -51.85 40.93 -23.17
C VAL A 320 -51.07 42.19 -23.55
N GLY A 321 -51.08 42.51 -24.84
CA GLY A 321 -50.48 43.74 -25.37
C GLY A 321 -48.97 43.68 -25.55
N PHE A 322 -48.33 42.56 -25.24
CA PHE A 322 -46.89 42.38 -25.39
C PHE A 322 -46.42 42.53 -26.84
N SER A 323 -47.14 41.92 -27.80
CA SER A 323 -46.90 42.13 -29.24
C SER A 323 -46.92 43.61 -29.69
N LYS A 324 -47.65 44.50 -28.99
CA LYS A 324 -47.61 45.96 -29.27
C LYS A 324 -46.42 46.63 -28.58
N LEU A 325 -46.04 46.17 -27.39
CA LEU A 325 -44.89 46.68 -26.62
C LEU A 325 -43.55 46.41 -27.32
N THR A 326 -43.41 45.31 -28.08
CA THR A 326 -42.22 45.06 -28.90
C THR A 326 -41.91 46.18 -29.91
N THR A 327 -42.92 46.95 -30.33
CA THR A 327 -42.74 48.10 -31.23
C THR A 327 -42.46 49.42 -30.50
N LYS A 328 -42.75 49.49 -29.19
CA LYS A 328 -42.62 50.70 -28.37
C LYS A 328 -41.37 50.73 -27.51
N ILE A 329 -40.89 49.56 -27.06
CA ILE A 329 -39.69 49.44 -26.24
C ILE A 329 -38.47 49.62 -27.16
N SER A 330 -37.67 50.65 -26.88
CA SER A 330 -36.54 51.05 -27.72
C SER A 330 -35.33 50.13 -27.59
N THR A 331 -35.23 49.33 -26.52
CA THR A 331 -34.10 48.42 -26.28
C THR A 331 -34.58 46.95 -26.20
N PRO A 332 -34.08 46.06 -27.07
CA PRO A 332 -34.39 44.63 -27.01
C PRO A 332 -34.07 44.01 -25.65
N THR A 333 -33.03 44.49 -24.95
CA THR A 333 -32.64 44.03 -23.62
C THR A 333 -33.77 44.20 -22.61
N ARG A 334 -34.41 45.38 -22.55
CA ARG A 334 -35.47 45.67 -21.58
C ARG A 334 -36.70 44.80 -21.81
N LEU A 335 -37.03 44.53 -23.07
CA LEU A 335 -38.12 43.64 -23.43
C LEU A 335 -37.90 42.22 -22.88
N VAL A 336 -36.68 41.69 -23.08
CA VAL A 336 -36.30 40.36 -22.60
C VAL A 336 -36.25 40.32 -21.07
N GLU A 337 -35.75 41.36 -20.40
CA GLU A 337 -35.76 41.46 -18.93
C GLU A 337 -37.17 41.38 -18.33
N ILE A 338 -38.12 42.09 -18.93
CA ILE A 338 -39.52 42.08 -18.47
C ILE A 338 -40.13 40.69 -18.65
N LEU A 339 -39.97 40.08 -19.83
CA LEU A 339 -40.44 38.71 -20.07
C LEU A 339 -39.82 37.73 -19.08
N ASN A 340 -38.50 37.81 -18.90
CA ASN A 340 -37.79 36.93 -17.99
C ASN A 340 -38.30 37.07 -16.56
N ARG A 341 -38.59 38.30 -16.10
CA ARG A 341 -39.12 38.54 -14.76
C ARG A 341 -40.52 37.94 -14.57
N ILE A 342 -41.42 38.11 -15.54
CA ILE A 342 -42.77 37.53 -15.48
C ILE A 342 -42.70 35.99 -15.53
N PHE A 343 -41.95 35.42 -16.48
CA PHE A 343 -41.84 33.98 -16.61
C PHE A 343 -41.09 33.32 -15.43
N THR A 344 -40.15 34.02 -14.79
CA THR A 344 -39.52 33.51 -13.56
C THR A 344 -40.54 33.35 -12.44
N GLU A 345 -41.48 34.29 -12.30
CA GLU A 345 -42.54 34.19 -11.29
C GLU A 345 -43.52 33.06 -11.61
N PHE A 346 -43.78 32.81 -12.90
CA PHE A 346 -44.57 31.66 -13.34
C PHE A 346 -43.84 30.33 -13.13
N ASP A 347 -42.53 30.29 -13.34
CA ASP A 347 -41.69 29.13 -13.04
C ASP A 347 -41.74 28.80 -11.53
N VAL A 348 -41.66 29.81 -10.65
CA VAL A 348 -41.82 29.63 -9.20
C VAL A 348 -43.20 29.07 -8.82
N ILE A 349 -44.27 29.51 -9.50
CA ILE A 349 -45.61 28.98 -9.29
C ILE A 349 -45.68 27.52 -9.77
N ALA A 350 -45.12 27.22 -10.95
CA ALA A 350 -45.09 25.87 -11.49
C ALA A 350 -44.39 24.91 -10.52
N ASP A 351 -43.23 25.29 -10.00
CA ASP A 351 -42.50 24.51 -8.99
C ASP A 351 -43.32 24.31 -7.70
N LYS A 352 -43.97 25.38 -7.20
CA LYS A 352 -44.79 25.34 -5.97
C LYS A 352 -45.93 24.34 -6.08
N TYR A 353 -46.60 24.27 -7.23
CA TYR A 353 -47.73 23.37 -7.47
C TYR A 353 -47.32 22.05 -8.13
N GLN A 354 -46.03 21.80 -8.33
CA GLN A 354 -45.51 20.60 -9.01
C GLN A 354 -46.10 20.41 -10.40
N LEU A 355 -46.18 21.50 -11.16
CA LEU A 355 -46.66 21.54 -12.52
C LEU A 355 -45.46 21.64 -13.47
N GLU A 356 -45.53 20.96 -14.61
CA GLU A 356 -44.42 20.93 -15.55
C GLU A 356 -44.54 22.10 -16.54
N LYS A 357 -43.47 22.90 -16.61
CA LYS A 357 -43.32 23.89 -17.68
C LYS A 357 -43.00 23.17 -18.98
N ILE A 358 -43.83 23.37 -20.00
CA ILE A 358 -43.61 22.73 -21.31
C ILE A 358 -42.69 23.59 -22.17
N LYS A 359 -43.12 24.82 -22.44
CA LYS A 359 -42.39 25.77 -23.28
C LYS A 359 -42.98 27.16 -23.19
N THR A 360 -42.26 28.12 -23.75
CA THR A 360 -42.81 29.42 -24.10
C THR A 360 -43.04 29.47 -25.61
N ILE A 361 -44.12 30.13 -26.02
CA ILE A 361 -44.49 30.35 -27.42
C ILE A 361 -44.64 31.86 -27.60
N GLY A 362 -43.54 32.55 -27.88
CA GLY A 362 -43.51 34.01 -27.86
C GLY A 362 -43.74 34.54 -26.44
N ASP A 363 -44.81 35.32 -26.28
CA ASP A 363 -45.34 35.90 -25.04
C ASP A 363 -46.27 34.96 -24.25
N CYS A 364 -46.56 33.78 -24.78
CA CYS A 364 -47.40 32.79 -24.13
C CYS A 364 -46.58 31.76 -23.34
N TYR A 365 -46.94 31.55 -22.09
CA TYR A 365 -46.39 30.54 -21.18
C TYR A 365 -47.28 29.29 -21.17
N MET A 366 -46.69 28.11 -21.39
CA MET A 366 -47.41 26.83 -21.40
C MET A 366 -46.91 25.91 -20.30
N MET A 367 -47.83 25.38 -19.52
CA MET A 367 -47.56 24.39 -18.47
C MET A 367 -48.68 23.36 -18.38
N ALA A 368 -48.42 22.23 -17.73
CA ALA A 368 -49.45 21.23 -17.49
C ALA A 368 -49.25 20.49 -16.16
N GLY A 369 -50.36 20.09 -15.56
CA GLY A 369 -50.39 19.17 -14.42
C GLY A 369 -50.73 17.74 -14.84
N GLY A 370 -50.32 16.77 -14.03
CA GLY A 370 -50.53 15.34 -14.31
C GLY A 370 -49.48 14.71 -15.23
N ILE A 371 -48.40 15.45 -15.48
CA ILE A 371 -47.26 15.08 -16.32
C ILE A 371 -45.96 15.62 -15.68
N PRO A 372 -44.79 15.05 -15.98
CA PRO A 372 -44.58 13.74 -16.62
C PRO A 372 -44.98 12.56 -15.72
N VAL A 373 -45.34 12.83 -14.46
CA VAL A 373 -45.84 11.84 -13.51
C VAL A 373 -47.34 12.06 -13.33
N PRO A 374 -48.20 11.04 -13.51
CA PRO A 374 -49.64 11.16 -13.30
C PRO A 374 -49.98 11.66 -11.88
N ASP A 375 -50.95 12.57 -11.79
CA ASP A 375 -51.40 13.17 -10.53
C ASP A 375 -52.90 13.45 -10.59
N GLU A 376 -53.70 12.79 -9.74
CA GLU A 376 -55.16 12.96 -9.74
C GLU A 376 -55.61 14.38 -9.37
N ASP A 377 -54.78 15.15 -8.67
CA ASP A 377 -55.09 16.52 -8.24
C ASP A 377 -54.65 17.59 -9.27
N HIS A 378 -54.21 17.16 -10.46
CA HIS A 378 -53.64 18.03 -11.49
C HIS A 378 -54.54 19.24 -11.83
N ALA A 379 -55.87 19.06 -11.84
CA ALA A 379 -56.82 20.11 -12.18
C ALA A 379 -56.92 21.18 -11.09
N ASN A 380 -56.94 20.79 -9.80
CA ASN A 380 -56.95 21.74 -8.69
C ASN A 380 -55.64 22.52 -8.64
N LYS A 381 -54.49 21.82 -8.70
CA LYS A 381 -53.17 22.46 -8.71
C LYS A 381 -53.01 23.47 -9.84
N THR A 382 -53.47 23.13 -11.04
CA THR A 382 -53.42 24.03 -12.21
C THR A 382 -54.34 25.25 -12.05
N ALA A 383 -55.51 25.08 -11.42
CA ALA A 383 -56.42 26.18 -11.11
C ALA A 383 -55.86 27.13 -10.04
N GLU A 384 -55.26 26.60 -8.96
CA GLU A 384 -54.56 27.41 -7.94
C GLU A 384 -53.38 28.17 -8.55
N ALA A 385 -52.60 27.52 -9.42
CA ALA A 385 -51.52 28.18 -10.16
C ALA A 385 -52.04 29.33 -11.03
N ALA A 386 -53.14 29.13 -11.77
CA ALA A 386 -53.75 30.17 -12.60
C ALA A 386 -54.20 31.39 -11.78
N LEU A 387 -54.80 31.17 -10.61
CA LEU A 387 -55.22 32.24 -9.70
C LEU A 387 -54.01 32.98 -9.12
N GLU A 388 -52.98 32.26 -8.67
CA GLU A 388 -51.75 32.87 -8.14
C GLU A 388 -50.98 33.63 -9.23
N MET A 389 -51.02 33.21 -10.50
CA MET A 389 -50.42 33.94 -11.62
C MET A 389 -51.02 35.35 -11.76
N LEU A 390 -52.34 35.48 -11.66
CA LEU A 390 -53.00 36.80 -11.67
C LEU A 390 -52.58 37.65 -10.48
N GLU A 391 -52.53 37.06 -9.27
CA GLU A 391 -52.14 37.75 -8.05
C GLU A 391 -50.68 38.23 -8.09
N ARG A 392 -49.75 37.37 -8.53
CA ARG A 392 -48.32 37.69 -8.67
C ARG A 392 -48.10 38.79 -9.69
N LEU A 393 -48.80 38.73 -10.82
CA LEU A 393 -48.70 39.76 -11.83
C LEU A 393 -49.17 41.11 -11.29
N GLU A 394 -50.26 41.15 -10.53
CA GLU A 394 -50.73 42.39 -9.90
C GLU A 394 -49.68 42.99 -8.95
N LYS A 395 -48.99 42.13 -8.19
CA LYS A 395 -47.89 42.54 -7.29
C LYS A 395 -46.64 43.02 -8.04
N LEU A 396 -46.39 42.51 -9.24
CA LEU A 396 -45.24 42.88 -10.08
C LEU A 396 -45.46 44.18 -10.86
N LYS A 397 -46.71 44.55 -11.16
CA LYS A 397 -47.04 45.76 -11.94
C LYS A 397 -46.31 47.03 -11.51
N PRO A 398 -46.22 47.39 -10.21
CA PRO A 398 -45.53 48.61 -9.78
C PRO A 398 -44.06 48.67 -10.21
N ASP A 399 -43.41 47.51 -10.33
CA ASP A 399 -41.98 47.40 -10.63
C ASP A 399 -41.69 47.26 -12.13
N LEU A 400 -42.71 47.05 -12.97
CA LEU A 400 -42.56 46.75 -14.39
C LEU A 400 -42.72 47.97 -15.31
N GLU A 401 -42.98 49.16 -14.76
CA GLU A 401 -43.13 50.47 -15.47
C GLU A 401 -44.25 50.51 -16.55
N TYR A 402 -44.87 49.39 -16.87
CA TYR A 402 -45.94 49.23 -17.84
C TYR A 402 -47.08 48.39 -17.26
N GLU A 403 -48.31 48.69 -17.69
CA GLU A 403 -49.47 47.88 -17.32
C GLU A 403 -49.48 46.58 -18.12
N PHE A 404 -49.09 45.50 -17.44
CA PHE A 404 -49.21 44.13 -17.96
C PHE A 404 -50.46 43.45 -17.43
N ASN A 405 -51.08 42.65 -18.27
CA ASN A 405 -52.16 41.76 -17.86
C ASN A 405 -52.02 40.44 -18.63
N VAL A 406 -52.66 39.38 -18.16
CA VAL A 406 -52.60 38.07 -18.82
C VAL A 406 -53.98 37.56 -19.14
N ARG A 407 -54.06 36.76 -20.21
CA ARG A 407 -55.21 35.90 -20.48
C ARG A 407 -54.78 34.48 -20.20
N ILE A 408 -55.58 33.76 -19.42
CA ILE A 408 -55.26 32.39 -19.03
C ILE A 408 -56.35 31.46 -19.54
N GLY A 409 -55.95 30.35 -20.17
CA GLY A 409 -56.84 29.32 -20.69
C GLY A 409 -56.53 27.95 -20.10
N LEU A 410 -57.54 27.25 -19.55
CA LEU A 410 -57.38 25.90 -19.01
C LEU A 410 -58.30 24.88 -19.71
N HIS A 411 -57.76 23.69 -19.94
CA HIS A 411 -58.55 22.53 -20.36
C HIS A 411 -57.99 21.25 -19.75
N THR A 412 -58.90 20.32 -19.40
CA THR A 412 -58.56 18.98 -18.90
C THR A 412 -58.92 17.94 -19.94
N GLY A 413 -57.98 17.05 -20.27
CA GLY A 413 -58.25 15.91 -21.15
C GLY A 413 -57.01 15.07 -21.39
N GLU A 414 -57.08 14.19 -22.37
CA GLU A 414 -55.98 13.29 -22.74
C GLU A 414 -54.86 14.01 -23.50
N VAL A 415 -53.61 13.63 -23.21
CA VAL A 415 -52.43 14.18 -23.89
C VAL A 415 -51.38 13.10 -24.13
N VAL A 416 -50.62 13.27 -25.21
CA VAL A 416 -49.38 12.53 -25.44
C VAL A 416 -48.22 13.46 -25.10
N ALA A 417 -47.32 13.02 -24.24
CA ALA A 417 -46.08 13.74 -23.93
C ALA A 417 -44.87 12.95 -24.39
N GLY A 418 -43.76 13.61 -24.67
CA GLY A 418 -42.58 12.89 -25.12
C GLY A 418 -41.41 13.78 -25.45
N VAL A 419 -40.27 13.15 -25.69
CA VAL A 419 -39.02 13.84 -26.04
C VAL A 419 -38.82 13.81 -27.55
N ILE A 420 -38.64 14.97 -28.15
CA ILE A 420 -38.27 15.13 -29.56
C ILE A 420 -36.88 15.76 -29.70
N GLY A 421 -36.20 15.41 -30.79
CA GLY A 421 -34.93 16.00 -31.20
C GLY A 421 -33.73 15.07 -31.00
N LYS A 422 -32.76 15.16 -31.91
CA LYS A 422 -31.51 14.37 -31.87
C LYS A 422 -30.38 15.10 -31.13
N ASN A 423 -30.31 16.42 -31.29
CA ASN A 423 -29.24 17.27 -30.74
C ASN A 423 -29.77 18.30 -29.72
N LYS A 424 -31.06 18.63 -29.79
CA LYS A 424 -31.75 19.55 -28.87
C LYS A 424 -32.98 18.82 -28.39
N PHE A 425 -32.85 18.09 -27.30
CA PHE A 425 -33.96 17.37 -26.69
C PHE A 425 -34.96 18.39 -26.15
N VAL A 426 -36.24 18.20 -26.48
CA VAL A 426 -37.35 19.00 -25.96
C VAL A 426 -38.42 18.03 -25.50
N TYR A 427 -38.82 18.13 -24.23
CA TYR A 427 -40.02 17.45 -23.74
C TYR A 427 -41.24 18.31 -24.08
N ASP A 428 -42.22 17.75 -24.77
CA ASP A 428 -43.35 18.51 -25.30
C ASP A 428 -44.67 17.72 -25.19
N LEU A 429 -45.79 18.41 -25.39
CA LEU A 429 -47.15 17.86 -25.38
C LEU A 429 -47.83 17.97 -26.74
N TRP A 430 -48.55 16.90 -27.10
CA TRP A 430 -49.37 16.80 -28.29
C TRP A 430 -50.75 16.24 -27.94
N GLY A 431 -51.75 16.65 -28.70
CA GLY A 431 -53.10 16.16 -28.54
C GLY A 431 -54.14 17.24 -28.76
N ASP A 432 -55.38 16.79 -28.92
CA ASP A 432 -56.53 17.66 -29.17
C ASP A 432 -56.83 18.57 -27.96
N SER A 433 -56.53 18.10 -26.74
CA SER A 433 -56.64 18.85 -25.49
C SER A 433 -55.69 20.03 -25.38
N VAL A 434 -54.46 19.92 -25.91
CA VAL A 434 -53.51 21.04 -25.97
C VAL A 434 -54.06 22.17 -26.82
N ASN A 435 -54.64 21.83 -27.98
CA ASN A 435 -55.29 22.80 -28.85
C ASN A 435 -56.51 23.44 -28.18
N THR A 436 -57.33 22.67 -27.46
CA THR A 436 -58.47 23.21 -26.71
C THR A 436 -58.04 24.23 -25.66
N ALA A 437 -56.99 23.92 -24.87
CA ALA A 437 -56.47 24.84 -23.85
C ALA A 437 -56.01 26.17 -24.46
N SER A 438 -55.25 26.11 -25.56
CA SER A 438 -54.84 27.31 -26.32
C SER A 438 -56.03 28.10 -26.87
N ARG A 439 -57.14 27.43 -27.21
CA ARG A 439 -58.39 28.10 -27.61
C ARG A 439 -59.10 28.79 -26.45
N MET A 440 -59.07 28.22 -25.26
CA MET A 440 -59.61 28.88 -24.06
C MET A 440 -58.81 30.15 -23.74
N GLU A 441 -57.49 30.13 -23.91
CA GLU A 441 -56.67 31.35 -23.73
C GLU A 441 -57.06 32.40 -24.78
N SER A 442 -57.02 32.05 -26.06
CA SER A 442 -57.20 33.01 -27.15
C SER A 442 -58.61 33.59 -27.26
N HIS A 443 -59.64 32.88 -26.79
CA HIS A 443 -61.02 33.40 -26.66
C HIS A 443 -61.31 33.99 -25.26
N GLY A 444 -60.31 33.98 -24.39
CA GLY A 444 -60.38 34.51 -23.03
C GLY A 444 -60.40 36.04 -23.00
N SER A 445 -60.79 36.55 -21.84
CA SER A 445 -60.78 37.98 -21.55
C SER A 445 -59.57 38.37 -20.71
N THR A 446 -59.04 39.56 -20.96
CA THR A 446 -57.90 40.12 -20.20
C THR A 446 -58.14 40.07 -18.69
N GLY A 447 -57.17 39.56 -17.94
CA GLY A 447 -57.22 39.42 -16.48
C GLY A 447 -58.18 38.34 -15.98
N ARG A 448 -58.62 37.44 -16.86
CA ARG A 448 -59.54 36.35 -16.51
C ARG A 448 -58.95 34.99 -16.86
N ILE A 449 -59.42 33.97 -16.15
CA ILE A 449 -59.09 32.57 -16.38
C ILE A 449 -60.27 31.91 -17.08
N HIS A 450 -60.14 31.66 -18.38
CA HIS A 450 -61.14 30.99 -19.20
C HIS A 450 -60.92 29.48 -19.14
N VAL A 451 -61.97 28.73 -18.84
CA VAL A 451 -61.90 27.28 -18.73
C VAL A 451 -62.95 26.61 -19.61
N SER A 452 -62.58 25.45 -20.13
CA SER A 452 -63.54 24.56 -20.81
C SER A 452 -64.51 23.91 -19.82
N GLU A 453 -65.64 23.38 -20.33
CA GLU A 453 -66.60 22.62 -19.53
C GLU A 453 -65.97 21.44 -18.76
N SER A 454 -64.98 20.74 -19.33
CA SER A 454 -64.27 19.64 -18.64
C SER A 454 -63.62 20.07 -17.32
N VAL A 455 -63.04 21.28 -17.27
CA VAL A 455 -62.40 21.83 -16.08
C VAL A 455 -63.48 22.23 -15.08
N TYR A 456 -64.55 22.88 -15.55
CA TYR A 456 -65.70 23.23 -14.72
C TYR A 456 -66.29 21.99 -14.04
N LEU A 457 -66.60 20.93 -14.81
CA LEU A 457 -67.16 19.70 -14.26
C LEU A 457 -66.27 19.05 -13.21
N THR A 458 -64.95 19.16 -13.37
CA THR A 458 -63.96 18.64 -12.42
C THR A 458 -63.86 19.47 -11.14
N LEU A 459 -64.08 20.79 -11.23
CA LEU A 459 -63.72 21.76 -10.17
C LEU A 459 -64.91 22.51 -9.56
N LYS A 460 -66.12 22.40 -10.12
CA LYS A 460 -67.32 23.15 -9.74
C LYS A 460 -67.69 23.08 -8.25
N ASP A 461 -67.29 22.01 -7.57
CA ASP A 461 -67.60 21.82 -6.15
C ASP A 461 -66.62 22.56 -5.23
N LYS A 462 -65.44 22.93 -5.72
CA LYS A 462 -64.36 23.57 -4.95
C LYS A 462 -64.11 25.05 -5.32
N TYR A 463 -64.53 25.47 -6.50
CA TYR A 463 -64.29 26.82 -7.02
C TYR A 463 -65.57 27.47 -7.53
N ASP A 464 -65.55 28.80 -7.56
CA ASP A 464 -66.61 29.62 -8.12
C ASP A 464 -66.32 29.94 -9.60
N PHE A 465 -67.37 29.82 -10.40
CA PHE A 465 -67.33 30.02 -11.84
C PHE A 465 -68.44 30.96 -12.30
N GLU A 466 -68.13 31.79 -13.29
CA GLU A 466 -69.11 32.56 -14.06
C GLU A 466 -69.37 31.83 -15.39
N ASP A 467 -70.64 31.62 -15.72
CA ASP A 467 -71.04 31.06 -17.01
C ASP A 467 -70.72 32.06 -18.13
N ARG A 468 -69.90 31.64 -19.10
CA ARG A 468 -69.56 32.45 -20.28
C ARG A 468 -70.49 32.18 -21.46
N GLY A 469 -71.30 31.12 -21.38
CA GLY A 469 -72.16 30.63 -22.43
C GLY A 469 -71.42 29.86 -23.50
N THR A 470 -72.15 29.56 -24.58
CA THR A 470 -71.64 28.86 -25.75
C THR A 470 -70.87 29.79 -26.66
N ILE A 471 -69.64 29.43 -27.01
CA ILE A 471 -68.79 30.13 -27.97
C ILE A 471 -68.45 29.22 -29.16
N GLU A 472 -68.28 29.80 -30.34
CA GLU A 472 -67.78 29.07 -31.51
C GLU A 472 -66.26 28.98 -31.46
N VAL A 473 -65.73 27.77 -31.29
CA VAL A 473 -64.30 27.50 -31.22
C VAL A 473 -63.84 26.83 -32.51
N LYS A 474 -62.89 27.47 -33.20
CA LYS A 474 -62.34 26.97 -34.46
C LYS A 474 -61.82 25.54 -34.32
N GLY A 475 -62.40 24.62 -35.09
CA GLY A 475 -62.05 23.19 -35.11
C GLY A 475 -62.76 22.34 -34.06
N LYS A 476 -63.59 22.94 -33.18
CA LYS A 476 -64.41 22.25 -32.18
C LYS A 476 -65.90 22.48 -32.37
N GLY A 477 -66.28 23.61 -32.97
CA GLY A 477 -67.66 24.07 -33.05
C GLY A 477 -68.10 24.77 -31.77
N ALA A 478 -69.41 24.73 -31.51
CA ALA A 478 -70.03 25.30 -30.33
C ALA A 478 -69.56 24.60 -29.04
N MET A 479 -68.91 25.35 -28.14
CA MET A 479 -68.46 24.87 -26.84
C MET A 479 -69.03 25.73 -25.73
N HIS A 480 -69.58 25.11 -24.69
CA HIS A 480 -69.96 25.80 -23.46
C HIS A 480 -68.73 25.97 -22.56
N THR A 481 -68.56 27.17 -22.00
CA THR A 481 -67.32 27.55 -21.31
C THR A 481 -67.60 28.45 -20.11
N TYR A 482 -66.60 28.61 -19.24
CA TYR A 482 -66.75 29.29 -17.97
C TYR A 482 -65.53 30.18 -17.67
N PHE A 483 -65.70 31.17 -16.82
CA PHE A 483 -64.58 31.87 -16.19
C PHE A 483 -64.41 31.41 -14.75
N LEU A 484 -63.21 30.96 -14.39
CA LEU A 484 -62.84 30.69 -13.01
C LEU A 484 -62.67 32.03 -12.27
N LEU A 485 -63.37 32.21 -11.15
CA LEU A 485 -63.36 33.45 -10.36
C LEU A 485 -62.44 33.36 -9.15
N GLY A 486 -62.42 32.20 -8.49
CA GLY A 486 -61.71 32.01 -7.24
C GLY A 486 -62.15 30.76 -6.52
N LYS A 487 -61.59 30.55 -5.33
CA LYS A 487 -61.94 29.43 -4.45
C LYS A 487 -63.21 29.75 -3.66
N LYS A 488 -64.02 28.71 -3.42
CA LYS A 488 -65.22 28.79 -2.57
C LYS A 488 -64.91 28.95 -1.09
#